data_AF-A0A7T8HMA3-F1
#
_entry.id   AF-A0A7T8HMA3-F1
#
_cell.length_a   1.000
_cell.length_b   1.000
_cell.length_c   1.000
_cell.angle_alpha   90.00
_cell.angle_beta   90.00
_cell.angle_gamma   90.00
#
_symmetry.space_group_name_H-M   'P 1'
#
loop_
_entity.id
_entity.type
_entity.pdbx_description
1 polymer ?
#
loop_
_entity_poly.entity_id
_entity_poly.type
_entity_poly.pdbx_seq_one_letter_code
_entity_poly.pdbx_strand_id
1 'polypeptide(L)'
;MAEAIGVSPRAYHSYEKGQRGIPVEALIAMGERFEVDVPWLLLGTNAIRAGHDFNALKEIESSLDQHLNTEGIKIKSEKRGAIVARGMESHVKGREVTDDDVHTWIELVRE
;
A
#
# COMPACT_ATOMS: atom_id res chain seq x y z
N MET A 1 -14.81 16.22 8.02
CA MET A 1 -14.17 16.19 6.69
C MET A 1 -14.01 17.59 6.10
N ALA A 2 -15.10 18.33 5.85
CA ALA A 2 -15.04 19.70 5.30
C ALA A 2 -14.05 20.64 6.01
N GLU A 3 -14.12 20.71 7.35
CA GLU A 3 -13.21 21.52 8.17
C GLU A 3 -11.74 21.07 8.05
N ALA A 4 -11.50 19.76 7.97
CA ALA A 4 -10.14 19.21 7.86
C ALA A 4 -9.44 19.68 6.58
N ILE A 5 -10.18 19.92 5.50
CA ILE A 5 -9.62 20.40 4.23
C ILE A 5 -9.86 21.91 4.00
N GLY A 6 -10.28 22.63 5.05
CA GLY A 6 -10.42 24.09 5.01
C GLY A 6 -11.61 24.62 4.19
N VAL A 7 -12.69 23.85 4.03
CA VAL A 7 -13.85 24.25 3.23
C VAL A 7 -15.15 24.23 4.04
N SER A 8 -16.15 24.98 3.60
CA SER A 8 -17.48 24.94 4.22
C SER A 8 -18.17 23.58 3.99
N PRO A 9 -19.03 23.10 4.90
CA PRO A 9 -19.80 21.87 4.70
C PRO A 9 -20.63 21.86 3.41
N ARG A 10 -21.19 23.02 3.04
CA ARG A 10 -21.93 23.17 1.77
C ARG A 10 -21.03 22.96 0.56
N ALA A 11 -19.84 23.56 0.54
CA ALA A 11 -18.90 23.38 -0.55
C ALA A 11 -18.44 21.93 -0.66
N TYR A 12 -18.12 21.31 0.48
CA TYR A 12 -17.77 19.90 0.58
C TYR A 12 -18.86 18.99 -0.01
N HIS A 13 -20.13 19.21 0.35
CA HIS A 13 -21.27 18.46 -0.21
C HIS A 13 -21.41 18.61 -1.73
N SER A 14 -21.11 19.80 -2.28
CA SER A 14 -21.11 20.00 -3.74
C SER A 14 -19.97 19.25 -4.44
N TYR A 15 -18.83 19.09 -3.78
CA TYR A 15 -17.71 18.28 -4.28
C TYR A 15 -18.07 16.80 -4.32
N GLU A 16 -18.64 16.26 -3.23
CA GLU A 16 -19.06 14.85 -3.15
C GLU A 16 -20.09 14.48 -4.22
N LYS A 17 -20.95 15.43 -4.60
CA LYS A 17 -21.95 15.25 -5.67
C LYS A 17 -21.40 15.47 -7.08
N GLY A 18 -20.12 15.84 -7.23
CA GLY A 18 -19.54 16.19 -8.52
C GLY A 18 -20.14 17.45 -9.16
N GLN A 19 -20.86 18.28 -8.39
CA GLN A 19 -21.52 19.49 -8.88
C GLN A 19 -20.54 20.66 -9.03
N ARG A 20 -19.39 20.57 -8.36
CA ARG A 20 -18.32 21.59 -8.38
C ARG A 20 -16.97 20.89 -8.34
N GLY A 21 -16.00 21.40 -9.09
CA GLY A 21 -14.61 20.96 -8.99
C GLY A 21 -14.01 21.30 -7.62
N ILE A 22 -13.15 20.41 -7.12
CA ILE A 22 -12.42 20.60 -5.86
C ILE A 22 -11.28 21.60 -6.13
N PRO A 23 -11.13 22.67 -5.32
CA PRO A 23 -10.00 23.58 -5.44
C PRO A 23 -8.67 22.90 -5.10
N VAL A 24 -7.58 23.34 -5.72
CA VAL A 24 -6.26 22.71 -5.57
C VAL A 24 -5.77 22.72 -4.11
N GLU A 25 -6.09 23.76 -3.35
CA GLU A 25 -5.73 23.88 -1.94
C GLU A 25 -6.42 22.81 -1.08
N ALA A 26 -7.67 22.47 -1.41
CA ALA A 26 -8.39 21.40 -0.73
C ALA A 26 -7.84 20.01 -1.10
N LEU A 27 -7.38 19.82 -2.34
CA LEU A 27 -6.69 18.59 -2.76
C LEU A 27 -5.34 18.41 -2.04
N ILE A 28 -4.57 19.48 -1.89
CA ILE A 28 -3.32 19.48 -1.11
C ILE A 28 -3.63 19.10 0.34
N ALA A 29 -4.62 19.75 0.96
CA ALA A 29 -5.02 19.45 2.33
C ALA A 29 -5.52 18.00 2.52
N MET A 30 -6.17 17.42 1.50
CA MET A 30 -6.53 15.99 1.52
C MET A 30 -5.28 15.10 1.52
N GLY A 31 -4.31 15.39 0.64
CA GLY A 31 -3.06 14.63 0.56
C GLY A 31 -2.27 14.68 1.87
N GLU A 32 -2.14 15.86 2.47
CA GLU A 32 -1.37 16.05 3.71
C GLU A 32 -2.05 15.43 4.94
N ARG A 33 -3.38 15.55 5.07
CA ARG A 33 -4.09 15.11 6.29
C ARG A 33 -4.49 13.65 6.29
N PHE A 34 -4.72 13.06 5.12
CA PHE A 34 -5.24 11.71 4.99
C PHE A 34 -4.29 10.77 4.25
N GLU A 35 -3.08 11.23 3.93
CA GLU A 35 -2.08 10.47 3.18
C GLU A 35 -2.65 9.92 1.85
N VAL A 36 -3.51 10.72 1.21
CA VAL A 36 -4.15 10.38 -0.06
C VAL A 36 -3.22 10.74 -1.21
N ASP A 37 -3.01 9.78 -2.11
CA ASP A 37 -2.36 10.04 -3.40
C ASP A 37 -3.29 10.88 -4.29
N VAL A 38 -2.99 12.17 -4.43
CA VAL A 38 -3.77 13.13 -5.23
C VAL A 38 -3.75 12.76 -6.73
N PRO A 39 -2.62 12.38 -7.36
CA PRO A 39 -2.62 11.76 -8.67
C PRO A 39 -3.60 10.59 -8.82
N TRP A 40 -3.65 9.65 -7.89
CA TRP A 40 -4.66 8.56 -7.90
C TRP A 40 -6.09 9.14 -7.88
N LEU A 41 -6.36 10.12 -7.02
CA LEU A 41 -7.68 10.74 -6.90
C LEU A 41 -8.14 11.44 -8.20
N LEU A 42 -7.21 12.06 -8.93
CA LEU A 42 -7.51 12.84 -10.13
C LEU A 42 -7.49 12.02 -11.42
N LEU A 43 -6.59 11.04 -11.52
CA LEU A 43 -6.28 10.33 -12.76
C LEU A 43 -6.69 8.85 -12.72
N GLY A 44 -7.04 8.33 -11.55
CA GLY A 44 -7.28 6.89 -11.38
C GLY A 44 -6.03 6.04 -11.59
N THR A 45 -4.83 6.63 -11.51
CA THR A 45 -3.55 5.91 -11.55
C THR A 45 -3.37 5.09 -10.28
N ASN A 46 -2.56 4.04 -10.26
CA ASN A 46 -2.26 3.29 -9.03
C ASN A 46 -1.78 4.24 -7.93
N ALA A 47 -2.36 4.12 -6.73
CA ALA A 47 -1.92 4.92 -5.58
C ALA A 47 -0.54 4.45 -5.11
N ILE A 48 0.40 5.38 -4.97
CA ILE A 48 1.68 5.16 -4.31
C ILE A 48 1.55 5.72 -2.90
N ARG A 49 1.42 4.83 -1.90
CA ARG A 49 1.33 5.24 -0.49
C ARG A 49 2.65 4.92 0.19
N ALA A 50 3.69 5.66 -0.20
CA ALA A 50 5.07 5.35 0.15
C ALA A 50 5.28 5.01 1.64
N GLY A 51 4.66 5.76 2.57
CA GLY A 51 4.75 5.49 4.01
C GLY A 51 4.18 4.13 4.43
N HIS A 52 2.99 3.79 3.95
CA HIS A 52 2.36 2.49 4.20
C HIS A 52 3.11 1.35 3.51
N ASP A 53 3.55 1.56 2.26
CA ASP A 53 4.27 0.57 1.47
C ASP A 53 5.62 0.20 2.11
N PHE A 54 6.33 1.15 2.73
CA PHE A 54 7.58 0.86 3.43
C PHE A 54 7.39 0.06 4.72
N ASN A 55 6.30 0.28 5.46
CA ASN A 55 6.01 -0.51 6.65
C ASN A 55 5.66 -1.95 6.28
N ALA A 56 4.82 -2.13 5.25
CA ALA A 56 4.49 -3.45 4.72
C ALA A 56 5.74 -4.19 4.23
N LEU A 57 6.67 -3.50 3.54
CA LEU A 57 7.93 -4.08 3.10
C LEU A 57 8.76 -4.61 4.30
N LYS A 58 8.89 -3.81 5.36
CA LYS A 58 9.62 -4.23 6.58
C LYS A 58 8.96 -5.43 7.23
N GLU A 59 7.64 -5.43 7.37
CA GLU A 59 6.90 -6.53 7.98
C GLU A 59 7.05 -7.83 7.18
N ILE A 60 6.92 -7.75 5.85
CA ILE A 60 7.12 -8.91 4.95
C ILE A 60 8.55 -9.43 5.06
N GLU A 61 9.55 -8.54 5.03
CA GLU A 61 10.96 -8.92 5.08
C GLU A 61 11.31 -9.60 6.40
N SER A 62 10.85 -9.04 7.53
CA SER A 62 11.14 -9.53 8.87
C SER A 62 10.39 -10.81 9.20
N SER A 63 9.12 -10.93 8.78
CA SER A 63 8.33 -12.16 8.93
C SER A 63 8.96 -13.32 8.15
N LEU A 64 9.36 -13.06 6.89
CA LEU A 64 10.06 -14.04 6.08
C LEU A 64 11.39 -14.45 6.71
N ASP A 65 12.19 -13.50 7.20
CA ASP A 65 13.47 -13.82 7.86
C ASP A 65 13.27 -14.70 9.10
N GLN A 66 12.30 -14.34 9.94
CA GLN A 66 11.96 -15.09 11.14
C GLN A 66 11.54 -16.54 10.80
N HIS A 67 10.69 -16.71 9.79
CA HIS A 67 10.24 -18.04 9.37
C HIS A 67 11.40 -18.89 8.85
N LEU A 68 12.23 -18.35 7.96
CA LEU A 68 13.39 -19.06 7.41
C LEU A 68 14.39 -19.46 8.48
N ASN A 69 14.66 -18.58 9.45
CA ASN A 69 15.56 -18.86 10.57
C ASN A 69 14.99 -19.94 11.50
N THR A 70 13.68 -19.90 11.77
CA THR A 70 13.00 -20.88 12.63
C THR A 70 13.02 -22.27 12.02
N GLU A 71 12.77 -22.38 10.71
CA GLU A 71 12.74 -23.65 9.98
C GLU A 71 14.14 -24.10 9.50
N GLY A 72 15.19 -23.30 9.73
CA GLY A 72 16.54 -23.57 9.26
C GLY A 72 16.67 -23.61 7.74
N ILE A 73 15.78 -22.93 7.01
CA ILE A 73 15.72 -22.92 5.55
C ILE A 73 16.74 -21.91 5.01
N LYS A 74 17.61 -22.38 4.12
CA LYS A 74 18.54 -21.52 3.38
C LYS A 74 18.03 -21.30 1.97
N ILE A 75 17.86 -20.04 1.59
CA ILE A 75 17.54 -19.63 0.22
C ILE A 75 18.51 -18.54 -0.25
N LYS A 76 18.83 -18.55 -1.54
CA LYS A 76 19.67 -17.52 -2.15
C LYS A 76 18.99 -16.16 -2.06
N SER A 77 19.78 -15.09 -1.96
CA SER A 77 19.28 -13.72 -1.85
C SER A 77 18.38 -13.32 -3.01
N GLU A 78 18.65 -13.76 -4.24
CA GLU A 78 17.78 -13.44 -5.39
C GLU A 78 16.39 -14.07 -5.24
N LYS A 79 16.34 -15.33 -4.78
CA LYS A 79 15.08 -16.06 -4.54
C LYS A 79 14.30 -15.44 -3.39
N ARG A 80 14.98 -15.03 -2.30
CA ARG A 80 14.37 -14.27 -1.19
C ARG A 80 13.76 -12.97 -1.68
N GLY A 81 14.49 -12.22 -2.52
CA GLY A 81 13.99 -10.99 -3.14
C GLY A 81 12.72 -11.20 -3.96
N ALA A 82 12.62 -12.32 -4.70
CA ALA A 82 11.42 -12.65 -5.48
C ALA A 82 10.19 -12.90 -4.60
N ILE A 83 10.35 -13.57 -3.45
CA ILE A 83 9.26 -13.78 -2.48
C ILE A 83 8.78 -12.45 -1.90
N VAL A 84 9.71 -11.58 -1.46
CA VAL A 84 9.38 -10.26 -0.91
C VAL A 84 8.65 -9.39 -1.96
N ALA A 85 9.15 -9.37 -3.20
CA ALA A 85 8.52 -8.63 -4.30
C ALA A 85 7.08 -9.11 -4.58
N ARG A 86 6.85 -10.44 -4.52
CA ARG A 86 5.51 -11.02 -4.68
C ARG A 86 4.57 -10.65 -3.53
N GLY A 87 5.06 -10.65 -2.30
CA GLY A 87 4.32 -10.17 -1.13
C GLY A 87 3.91 -8.70 -1.29
N MET A 88 4.85 -7.84 -1.68
CA MET A 88 4.58 -6.42 -1.92
C MET A 88 3.58 -6.19 -3.06
N GLU A 89 3.67 -6.95 -4.14
CA GLU A 89 2.71 -6.85 -5.24
C GLU A 89 1.29 -7.22 -4.78
N SER A 90 1.14 -8.26 -3.95
CA SER A 90 -0.16 -8.61 -3.37
C SER A 90 -0.69 -7.53 -2.43
N HIS A 91 0.18 -6.95 -1.59
CA HIS A 91 -0.18 -5.83 -0.71
C HIS A 91 -0.70 -4.62 -1.49
N VAL A 92 0.05 -4.16 -2.50
CA VAL A 92 -0.33 -3.02 -3.35
C VAL A 92 -1.65 -3.27 -4.09
N LYS A 93 -1.93 -4.53 -4.46
CA LYS A 93 -3.19 -4.93 -5.11
C LYS A 93 -4.33 -5.20 -4.12
N GLY A 94 -4.12 -5.05 -2.81
CA GLY A 94 -5.11 -5.35 -1.78
C GLY A 94 -5.53 -6.83 -1.73
N ARG A 95 -4.66 -7.75 -2.17
CA ARG A 95 -4.89 -9.18 -2.05
C ARG A 95 -4.40 -9.66 -0.70
N GLU A 96 -5.25 -10.39 0.01
CA GLU A 96 -4.86 -11.09 1.23
C GLU A 96 -3.78 -12.13 0.90
N VAL A 97 -2.74 -12.20 1.74
CA VAL A 97 -1.65 -13.18 1.64
C VAL A 97 -1.66 -13.94 2.96
N THR A 98 -1.78 -15.26 2.86
CA THR A 98 -1.77 -16.16 4.02
C THR A 98 -0.39 -16.78 4.22
N ASP A 99 -0.15 -17.35 5.40
CA ASP A 99 1.08 -18.09 5.69
C ASP A 99 1.27 -19.28 4.71
N ASP A 100 0.16 -19.92 4.28
CA ASP A 100 0.18 -21.02 3.30
C ASP A 100 0.65 -20.55 1.91
N ASP A 101 0.27 -19.32 1.51
CA ASP A 101 0.76 -18.72 0.26
C ASP A 101 2.27 -18.52 0.31
N VAL A 102 2.77 -17.96 1.43
CA VAL A 102 4.19 -17.71 1.64
C VAL A 102 4.97 -19.03 1.67
N HIS A 103 4.45 -20.04 2.38
CA HIS A 103 5.02 -21.39 2.41
C HIS A 103 5.13 -21.98 1.00
N THR A 104 4.05 -21.90 0.22
CA THR A 104 4.03 -22.35 -1.18
C THR A 104 5.10 -21.63 -2.01
N TRP A 105 5.28 -20.32 -1.84
CA TRP A 105 6.30 -19.57 -2.58
C TRP A 105 7.72 -19.98 -2.20
N ILE A 106 7.96 -20.26 -0.92
CA ILE A 106 9.24 -20.78 -0.42
C ILE A 106 9.54 -22.11 -1.09
N GLU A 107 8.60 -23.06 -1.07
CA GLU A 107 8.79 -24.38 -1.67
C GLU A 107 9.01 -24.31 -3.19
N LEU A 108 8.32 -23.41 -3.90
CA LEU A 108 8.52 -23.19 -5.33
C LEU A 108 9.92 -22.69 -5.70
N VAL A 109 10.59 -21.98 -4.79
CA VAL A 109 11.96 -21.49 -5.02
C VAL A 109 13.00 -22.35 -4.32
N ARG A 110 12.61 -23.35 -3.53
CA ARG A 110 13.51 -24.25 -2.80
C ARG A 110 14.06 -25.32 -3.75
N GLU A 111 15.07 -24.90 -4.52
CA GLU A 111 16.04 -25.78 -5.19
C GLU A 111 17.43 -25.46 -4.66
#